data_AF-A0A1W0WCQ0-F1
#
_entry.id   AF-A0A1W0WCQ0-F1
#
_cell.length_a   1.000
_cell.length_b   1.000
_cell.length_c   1.000
_cell.angle_alpha   90.00
_cell.angle_beta   90.00
_cell.angle_gamma   90.00
#
_symmetry.space_group_name_H-M   'P 1'
#
loop_
_entity.id
_entity.type
_entity.pdbx_description
1 polymer ?
#
loop_
_entity_poly.entity_id
_entity_poly.type
_entity_poly.pdbx_seq_one_letter_code
_entity_poly.pdbx_strand_id
1 'polypeptide(L)'
;MQYSRRPSSDCILLQISSDQSDSSEETDLLLPEVLHTTIPVIPDGDSTLHKNPPHPVYSVGRPHCPARGRRKGKNAPSVTRWLILVCVFLIVFLLCWTAHFWTADLLGDWTRVRQQLWEILQGGGYLVVGGTSKLLIQTSSKHGPRRTPLTASNDSLAAARHLPQAIIIGVKKGGTRALLEYIRMHPQVRAPGSEMHFFDRHYERGIDWYRNQMPLTTPSQITIEKTPSYFVTRDVPRRLHAMNPHTKLIIVVRDPITRAISDYTQALSKGRSTRAFHDMAFYSNGTHRLLDTSWGALRIGLYAQHLEKWLRYFPARQLLFISGEDLIEDPAAQMDKVQDFLGLARVIQAGHFYFDQAKGFPCLRRPDSPVLTKCLGKSKGRRHPPIQPDVIAQLRDFYQPFNRKFYAMVGQDFHWL
;
A
#
# COMPACT_ATOMS: atom_id res chain seq x y z
N MET A 1 66.60 7.81 -0.69
CA MET A 1 65.46 7.49 0.20
C MET A 1 64.64 6.36 -0.43
N GLN A 2 64.76 5.14 0.13
CA GLN A 2 63.68 4.22 0.55
C GLN A 2 62.26 4.48 -0.04
N TYR A 3 61.42 3.57 -0.56
CA TYR A 3 61.18 2.10 -0.48
C TYR A 3 60.31 1.76 -1.74
N SER A 4 60.62 0.78 -2.61
CA SER A 4 60.30 -0.67 -2.58
C SER A 4 58.82 -1.11 -2.77
N ARG A 5 58.58 -1.85 -3.89
CA ARG A 5 57.72 -3.04 -4.15
C ARG A 5 56.20 -2.94 -4.46
N ARG A 6 55.84 -3.32 -5.72
CA ARG A 6 55.01 -4.45 -6.25
C ARG A 6 53.98 -5.16 -5.32
N PRO A 7 52.89 -5.82 -5.83
CA PRO A 7 52.84 -6.91 -6.88
C PRO A 7 51.72 -6.75 -7.95
N SER A 8 51.78 -7.25 -9.20
CA SER A 8 51.87 -8.60 -9.81
C SER A 8 50.61 -9.48 -9.76
N SER A 9 50.04 -9.75 -10.96
CA SER A 9 49.38 -10.98 -11.50
C SER A 9 48.15 -11.53 -10.74
N ASP A 10 47.03 -11.95 -11.37
CA ASP A 10 46.91 -13.08 -12.30
C ASP A 10 45.67 -12.98 -13.20
N CYS A 11 45.84 -13.33 -14.48
CA CYS A 11 44.78 -13.75 -15.41
C CYS A 11 44.58 -15.26 -15.27
N ILE A 12 43.35 -15.71 -15.01
CA ILE A 12 43.00 -17.13 -15.07
C ILE A 12 42.25 -17.39 -16.39
N LEU A 13 42.97 -18.02 -17.30
CA LEU A 13 42.44 -18.77 -18.44
C LEU A 13 41.99 -20.14 -17.90
N LEU A 14 40.75 -20.56 -18.17
CA LEU A 14 40.33 -21.95 -18.00
C LEU A 14 39.97 -22.52 -19.37
N GLN A 15 40.93 -23.25 -19.95
CA GLN A 15 40.66 -24.32 -20.90
C GLN A 15 40.24 -25.57 -20.11
N ILE A 16 39.17 -26.23 -20.54
CA ILE A 16 38.96 -27.64 -20.26
C ILE A 16 38.56 -28.29 -21.59
N SER A 17 39.42 -29.18 -22.09
CA SER A 17 39.14 -30.10 -23.18
C SER A 17 38.69 -31.46 -22.61
N SER A 18 37.67 -32.01 -23.27
CA SER A 18 37.44 -33.44 -23.57
C SER A 18 37.70 -34.49 -22.48
N ASP A 19 36.63 -35.19 -22.10
CA ASP A 19 36.65 -36.65 -22.20
C ASP A 19 35.27 -37.19 -22.59
N GLN A 20 35.29 -38.11 -23.55
CA GLN A 20 34.16 -38.88 -24.08
C GLN A 20 33.96 -40.14 -23.24
N SER A 21 32.70 -40.51 -22.98
CA SER A 21 32.28 -41.92 -22.92
C SER A 21 30.77 -42.05 -23.13
N ASP A 22 30.47 -42.43 -24.36
CA ASP A 22 29.37 -43.25 -24.90
C ASP A 22 28.43 -43.98 -23.92
N SER A 23 27.11 -43.86 -24.16
CA SER A 23 26.19 -45.00 -24.32
C SER A 23 24.75 -44.54 -24.60
N SER A 24 24.32 -44.77 -25.85
CA SER A 24 22.99 -45.17 -26.32
C SER A 24 21.77 -45.08 -25.39
N GLU A 25 20.72 -44.37 -25.83
CA GLU A 25 19.43 -45.00 -26.14
C GLU A 25 18.54 -44.08 -26.99
N GLU A 26 17.93 -44.71 -27.99
CA GLU A 26 17.23 -44.18 -29.15
C GLU A 26 15.72 -44.32 -28.90
N THR A 27 14.93 -43.26 -29.08
CA THR A 27 13.47 -43.33 -29.33
C THR A 27 12.99 -42.10 -30.09
N ASP A 28 13.15 -42.20 -31.40
CA ASP A 28 12.15 -42.03 -32.44
C ASP A 28 10.80 -41.29 -32.21
N LEU A 29 10.47 -40.52 -33.25
CA LEU A 29 9.15 -40.25 -33.85
C LEU A 29 8.42 -38.91 -33.60
N LEU A 30 8.53 -38.09 -34.66
CA LEU A 30 7.45 -37.42 -35.42
C LEU A 30 6.93 -36.04 -34.99
N LEU A 31 7.46 -35.03 -35.69
CA LEU A 31 6.79 -33.77 -36.04
C LEU A 31 5.93 -33.97 -37.31
N PRO A 32 4.74 -33.36 -37.42
CA PRO A 32 4.10 -33.12 -38.71
C PRO A 32 4.30 -31.67 -39.17
N GLU A 33 5.01 -31.59 -40.29
CA GLU A 33 4.82 -30.79 -41.51
C GLU A 33 4.15 -29.40 -41.48
N VAL A 34 4.92 -28.50 -42.11
CA VAL A 34 4.62 -27.16 -42.59
C VAL A 34 3.66 -27.23 -43.79
N LEU A 35 2.49 -26.61 -43.68
CA LEU A 35 1.62 -26.34 -44.82
C LEU A 35 1.89 -24.94 -45.37
N HIS A 36 2.58 -24.92 -46.52
CA HIS A 36 2.61 -23.80 -47.45
C HIS A 36 1.23 -23.65 -48.10
N THR A 37 0.57 -22.51 -47.92
CA THR A 37 -0.54 -22.09 -48.79
C THR A 37 -0.17 -20.86 -49.59
N THR A 38 -0.15 -21.09 -50.88
CA THR A 38 0.06 -20.19 -52.01
C THR A 38 -0.98 -19.08 -52.12
N ILE A 39 -0.47 -17.91 -52.49
CA ILE A 39 -1.17 -16.70 -52.92
C ILE A 39 -1.76 -16.92 -54.33
N PRO A 40 -3.00 -16.47 -54.62
CA PRO A 40 -3.41 -16.13 -55.98
C PRO A 40 -3.49 -14.61 -56.19
N VAL A 41 -3.13 -14.20 -57.41
CA VAL A 41 -2.91 -12.82 -57.89
C VAL A 41 -3.73 -12.62 -59.19
N ILE A 42 -4.49 -11.51 -59.24
CA ILE A 42 -5.18 -10.75 -60.35
C ILE A 42 -6.39 -11.37 -61.10
N PRO A 43 -7.32 -10.58 -61.73
CA PRO A 43 -7.12 -9.35 -62.52
C PRO A 43 -7.93 -8.08 -62.17
N ASP A 44 -7.40 -6.97 -62.70
CA ASP A 44 -7.93 -5.59 -62.77
C ASP A 44 -9.17 -5.40 -63.67
N GLY A 45 -9.86 -4.27 -63.43
CA GLY A 45 -10.83 -3.61 -64.32
C GLY A 45 -12.14 -3.26 -63.59
N ASP A 46 -12.77 -2.09 -63.71
CA ASP A 46 -12.52 -0.86 -64.47
C ASP A 46 -13.33 0.26 -63.78
N SER A 47 -12.93 1.48 -64.09
CA SER A 47 -13.43 2.81 -63.75
C SER A 47 -14.96 3.03 -63.68
N THR A 48 -15.39 3.95 -62.79
CA THR A 48 -16.20 5.14 -63.16
C THR A 48 -16.47 6.09 -61.98
N LEU A 49 -16.07 7.34 -62.19
CA LEU A 49 -16.75 8.63 -61.93
C LEU A 49 -17.43 8.96 -60.57
N HIS A 50 -17.00 10.12 -60.04
CA HIS A 50 -17.81 11.24 -59.54
C HIS A 50 -18.44 11.19 -58.13
N LYS A 51 -17.81 11.87 -57.16
CA LYS A 51 -18.20 13.22 -56.65
C LYS A 51 -17.61 13.44 -55.24
N ASN A 52 -16.75 14.45 -55.10
CA ASN A 52 -16.35 15.01 -53.81
C ASN A 52 -17.51 15.83 -53.20
N PRO A 53 -17.82 15.65 -51.90
CA PRO A 53 -18.46 16.68 -51.09
C PRO A 53 -17.42 17.48 -50.26
N PRO A 54 -17.78 18.69 -49.80
CA PRO A 54 -16.84 19.77 -49.59
C PRO A 54 -16.16 19.77 -48.20
N HIS A 55 -14.97 20.37 -48.19
CA HIS A 55 -14.24 20.80 -47.00
C HIS A 55 -15.10 21.72 -46.10
N PRO A 56 -15.13 21.52 -44.77
CA PRO A 56 -15.60 22.55 -43.87
C PRO A 56 -14.54 23.65 -43.74
N VAL A 57 -14.96 24.85 -44.15
CA VAL A 57 -14.28 26.14 -44.00
C VAL A 57 -13.99 26.43 -42.53
N TYR A 58 -12.75 26.80 -42.23
CA TYR A 58 -12.34 27.37 -40.95
C TYR A 58 -12.96 28.76 -40.79
N SER A 59 -13.92 28.90 -39.87
CA SER A 59 -14.36 30.21 -39.37
C SER A 59 -13.51 30.62 -38.16
N VAL A 60 -12.66 31.63 -38.36
CA VAL A 60 -11.88 32.28 -37.29
C VAL A 60 -12.82 33.10 -36.42
N GLY A 61 -13.25 32.52 -35.29
CA GLY A 61 -13.96 33.25 -34.24
C GLY A 61 -12.98 34.05 -33.38
N ARG A 62 -13.13 35.38 -33.38
CA ARG A 62 -12.42 36.28 -32.45
C ARG A 62 -12.77 35.94 -31.00
N PRO A 63 -11.80 35.81 -30.08
CA PRO A 63 -12.11 35.69 -28.67
C PRO A 63 -12.58 37.04 -28.10
N HIS A 64 -13.78 37.06 -27.52
CA HIS A 64 -14.28 38.11 -26.65
C HIS A 64 -13.40 38.24 -25.40
N CYS A 65 -12.90 39.44 -25.13
CA CYS A 65 -12.31 39.83 -23.85
C CYS A 65 -13.40 40.01 -22.79
N PRO A 66 -13.33 39.34 -21.62
CA PRO A 66 -14.06 39.77 -20.44
C PRO A 66 -13.28 40.87 -19.71
N ALA A 67 -14.00 41.92 -19.34
CA ALA A 67 -13.53 43.09 -18.65
C ALA A 67 -12.80 42.80 -17.32
N ARG A 68 -11.78 43.63 -17.04
CA ARG A 68 -11.04 43.72 -15.78
C ARG A 68 -11.99 43.90 -14.58
N GLY A 69 -12.19 42.82 -13.82
CA GLY A 69 -12.72 42.88 -12.46
C GLY A 69 -11.64 43.33 -11.46
N ARG A 70 -11.90 44.45 -10.77
CA ARG A 70 -11.08 45.02 -9.69
C ARG A 70 -10.70 43.97 -8.64
N ARG A 71 -9.39 43.78 -8.42
CA ARG A 71 -8.87 43.10 -7.22
C ARG A 71 -9.02 44.03 -6.02
N LYS A 72 -9.90 43.67 -5.09
CA LYS A 72 -9.90 44.22 -3.72
C LYS A 72 -8.62 43.79 -3.01
N GLY A 73 -7.92 44.75 -2.42
CA GLY A 73 -6.69 44.54 -1.65
C GLY A 73 -6.91 43.54 -0.51
N LYS A 74 -5.97 42.60 -0.38
CA LYS A 74 -5.82 41.77 0.81
C LYS A 74 -4.70 42.37 1.65
N ASN A 75 -5.06 42.74 2.87
CA ASN A 75 -4.19 43.33 3.89
C ASN A 75 -2.91 42.50 4.07
N ALA A 76 -1.77 43.18 3.97
CA ALA A 76 -0.50 42.66 4.47
C ALA A 76 -0.58 42.49 6.00
N PRO A 77 -0.06 41.40 6.60
CA PRO A 77 0.00 41.29 8.04
C PRO A 77 1.00 42.32 8.58
N SER A 78 0.55 43.17 9.52
CA SER A 78 1.39 44.21 10.10
C SER A 78 2.55 43.61 10.89
N VAL A 79 3.74 44.18 10.70
CA VAL A 79 5.00 43.90 11.42
C VAL A 79 4.81 43.92 12.95
N THR A 80 3.76 44.59 13.43
CA THR A 80 3.34 44.68 14.83
C THR A 80 2.98 43.32 15.46
N ARG A 81 2.42 42.36 14.71
CA ARG A 81 2.06 41.04 15.27
C ARG A 81 3.27 40.13 15.52
N TRP A 82 4.32 40.29 14.73
CA TRP A 82 5.57 39.53 14.91
C TRP A 82 6.37 40.01 16.11
N LEU A 83 6.42 41.32 16.34
CA LEU A 83 7.10 41.90 17.51
C LEU A 83 6.46 41.48 18.83
N ILE A 84 5.12 41.40 18.90
CA ILE A 84 4.41 40.94 20.10
C ILE A 84 4.73 39.46 20.41
N LEU A 85 4.76 38.59 19.39
CA LEU A 85 5.08 37.17 19.59
C LEU A 85 6.53 36.94 20.05
N VAL A 86 7.46 37.74 19.54
CA VAL A 86 8.88 37.69 19.98
C VAL A 86 9.03 38.19 21.42
N CYS A 87 8.34 39.27 21.81
CA CYS A 87 8.35 39.76 23.19
C CYS A 87 7.75 38.75 24.17
N VAL A 88 6.62 38.10 23.83
CA VAL A 88 6.02 37.06 24.68
C VAL A 88 6.95 35.86 24.83
N PHE A 89 7.62 35.43 23.76
CA PHE A 89 8.56 34.32 23.81
C PHE A 89 9.79 34.63 24.68
N LEU A 90 10.33 35.85 24.59
CA LEU A 90 11.45 36.29 25.42
C LEU A 90 11.07 36.40 26.90
N ILE A 91 9.85 36.86 27.22
CA ILE A 91 9.36 36.93 28.60
C ILE A 91 9.17 35.52 29.19
N VAL A 92 8.59 34.58 28.44
CA VAL A 92 8.45 33.18 28.90
C VAL A 92 9.82 32.52 29.08
N PHE A 93 10.78 32.81 28.20
CA PHE A 93 12.14 32.28 28.30
C PHE A 93 12.90 32.86 29.51
N LEU A 94 12.76 34.16 29.78
CA LEU A 94 13.33 34.82 30.96
C LEU A 94 12.70 34.31 32.27
N LEU A 95 11.38 34.08 32.29
CA LEU A 95 10.68 33.49 33.45
C LEU A 95 11.05 32.01 33.68
N CYS A 96 11.32 31.25 32.62
CA CYS A 96 11.81 29.88 32.74
C CYS A 96 13.29 29.82 33.18
N TRP A 97 14.11 30.80 32.76
CA TRP A 97 15.53 30.84 33.11
C TRP A 97 15.72 31.25 34.58
N THR A 98 14.94 32.20 35.11
CA THR A 98 15.01 32.57 36.53
C THR A 98 14.41 31.51 37.46
N ALA A 99 13.48 30.67 36.97
CA ALA A 99 12.94 29.53 37.70
C ALA A 99 13.91 28.32 37.77
N HIS A 100 14.96 28.27 36.95
CA HIS A 100 15.89 27.16 36.92
C HIS A 100 17.11 27.32 37.86
N PHE A 101 17.20 28.41 38.63
CA PHE A 101 18.34 28.71 39.49
C PHE A 101 18.04 28.79 41.00
N TRP A 102 16.83 28.43 41.45
CA TRP A 102 16.53 28.23 42.87
C TRP A 102 15.64 27.00 43.04
N THR A 103 16.28 25.85 43.25
CA THR A 103 15.83 24.66 44.05
C THR A 103 16.77 23.50 43.75
N ALA A 104 18.06 23.71 43.98
CA ALA A 104 19.02 22.62 44.19
C ALA A 104 19.37 22.63 45.68
N ASP A 105 18.45 22.12 46.50
CA ASP A 105 18.68 21.67 47.88
C ASP A 105 17.31 21.19 48.44
N LEU A 106 16.98 19.91 48.23
CA LEU A 106 16.00 19.08 48.97
C LEU A 106 15.51 17.92 48.08
N LEU A 107 16.39 16.95 47.81
CA LEU A 107 16.00 15.64 47.27
C LEU A 107 16.69 14.52 48.05
N GLY A 108 16.40 14.46 49.34
CA GLY A 108 16.46 13.23 50.11
C GLY A 108 15.05 12.65 50.24
N ASP A 109 14.91 11.36 49.92
CA ASP A 109 13.85 10.47 50.41
C ASP A 109 12.49 10.37 49.65
N TRP A 110 12.52 10.32 48.31
CA TRP A 110 11.33 9.94 47.50
C TRP A 110 11.06 8.42 47.43
N THR A 111 11.95 7.60 47.97
CA THR A 111 11.79 6.14 48.02
C THR A 111 10.86 5.69 49.15
N ARG A 112 10.87 6.36 50.32
CA ARG A 112 9.96 6.07 51.44
C ARG A 112 8.52 6.47 51.17
N VAL A 113 8.31 7.61 50.49
CA VAL A 113 6.97 8.11 50.16
C VAL A 113 6.27 7.20 49.14
N ARG A 114 7.02 6.65 48.17
CA ARG A 114 6.47 5.65 47.23
C ARG A 114 6.07 4.34 47.90
N GLN A 115 6.80 3.91 48.92
CA GLN A 115 6.53 2.65 49.62
C GLN A 115 5.30 2.77 50.55
N GLN A 116 5.11 3.92 51.20
CA GLN A 116 3.92 4.20 52.03
C GLN A 116 2.65 4.42 51.20
N LEU A 117 2.75 5.01 50.00
CA LEU A 117 1.60 5.18 49.10
C LEU A 117 1.16 3.87 48.43
N TRP A 118 2.07 2.91 48.29
CA TRP A 118 1.77 1.59 47.72
C TRP A 118 0.96 0.70 48.69
N GLU A 119 1.21 0.80 50.00
CA GLU A 119 0.47 0.03 51.02
C GLU A 119 -0.95 0.58 51.28
N ILE A 120 -1.18 1.89 51.10
CA ILE A 120 -2.50 2.52 51.27
C ILE A 120 -3.48 2.17 50.13
N LEU A 121 -2.98 1.82 48.94
CA LEU A 121 -3.79 1.54 47.76
C LEU A 121 -4.22 0.06 47.62
N GLN A 122 -3.77 -0.84 48.50
CA GLN A 122 -4.05 -2.29 48.41
C GLN A 122 -4.98 -2.85 49.50
N GLY A 123 -5.53 -2.01 50.38
CA GLY A 123 -6.74 -2.35 51.15
C GLY A 123 -6.59 -2.31 52.67
N GLY A 124 -7.56 -1.60 53.29
CA GLY A 124 -8.10 -1.85 54.63
C GLY A 124 -7.15 -1.78 55.82
N GLY A 125 -7.09 -0.64 56.50
CA GLY A 125 -6.53 -0.55 57.84
C GLY A 125 -6.81 0.78 58.55
N TYR A 126 -7.47 0.72 59.71
CA TYR A 126 -7.66 1.85 60.62
C TYR A 126 -6.47 2.02 61.56
N LEU A 127 -6.24 3.25 61.99
CA LEU A 127 -5.14 3.66 62.85
C LEU A 127 -5.65 3.89 64.28
N VAL A 128 -5.27 3.03 65.23
CA VAL A 128 -5.53 3.21 66.68
C VAL A 128 -4.46 2.46 67.49
N VAL A 129 -3.84 2.93 68.57
CA VAL A 129 -3.78 4.20 69.33
C VAL A 129 -2.62 4.02 70.33
N GLY A 130 -2.01 5.10 70.82
CA GLY A 130 -1.32 5.07 72.12
C GLY A 130 -2.32 5.07 73.28
N GLY A 131 -2.37 3.99 74.07
CA GLY A 131 -2.80 4.03 75.47
C GLY A 131 -4.28 3.74 75.81
N THR A 132 -4.46 2.66 76.58
CA THR A 132 -5.52 2.35 77.57
C THR A 132 -6.98 2.19 77.13
N SER A 133 -7.41 0.92 76.98
CA SER A 133 -8.44 0.24 77.81
C SER A 133 -9.00 -1.01 77.11
N LYS A 134 -9.13 -2.10 77.88
CA LYS A 134 -9.62 -3.43 77.46
C LYS A 134 -11.11 -3.40 77.08
N LEU A 135 -11.49 -4.18 76.07
CA LEU A 135 -12.65 -5.07 76.18
C LEU A 135 -12.54 -6.27 75.23
N LEU A 136 -12.64 -7.47 75.81
CA LEU A 136 -12.57 -8.78 75.18
C LEU A 136 -14.02 -9.28 74.96
N ILE A 137 -14.38 -9.66 73.73
CA ILE A 137 -15.53 -10.54 73.47
C ILE A 137 -15.16 -11.53 72.35
N GLN A 138 -14.96 -12.81 72.73
CA GLN A 138 -15.10 -13.99 71.86
C GLN A 138 -16.59 -14.15 71.49
N THR A 139 -16.98 -14.64 70.31
CA THR A 139 -17.04 -16.09 70.03
C THR A 139 -17.09 -16.44 68.54
N SER A 140 -16.58 -17.64 68.28
CA SER A 140 -16.58 -18.44 67.05
C SER A 140 -17.97 -18.76 66.49
N SER A 141 -18.14 -18.77 65.16
CA SER A 141 -18.89 -19.85 64.51
C SER A 141 -18.61 -19.97 63.00
N LYS A 142 -18.20 -21.19 62.62
CA LYS A 142 -18.02 -21.73 61.27
C LYS A 142 -19.36 -21.83 60.54
N HIS A 143 -19.52 -21.33 59.32
CA HIS A 143 -20.59 -21.77 58.39
C HIS A 143 -20.13 -21.72 56.92
N GLY A 144 -19.98 -22.92 56.33
CA GLY A 144 -20.24 -23.36 54.94
C GLY A 144 -19.85 -22.53 53.70
N PRO A 145 -19.29 -23.16 52.63
CA PRO A 145 -19.05 -22.48 51.37
C PRO A 145 -20.39 -22.20 50.67
N ARG A 146 -20.80 -20.94 50.69
CA ARG A 146 -21.91 -20.44 49.88
C ARG A 146 -21.47 -20.51 48.42
N ARG A 147 -22.10 -21.38 47.64
CA ARG A 147 -22.02 -21.38 46.17
C ARG A 147 -22.40 -19.98 45.70
N THR A 148 -21.40 -19.17 45.38
CA THR A 148 -21.59 -17.98 44.57
C THR A 148 -22.15 -18.44 43.24
N PRO A 149 -23.27 -17.89 42.76
CA PRO A 149 -23.63 -18.03 41.37
C PRO A 149 -22.39 -17.57 40.59
N LEU A 150 -21.93 -18.38 39.64
CA LEU A 150 -21.07 -17.91 38.58
C LEU A 150 -21.84 -16.77 37.92
N THR A 151 -21.61 -15.55 38.37
CA THR A 151 -21.78 -14.38 37.53
C THR A 151 -20.84 -14.68 36.37
N ALA A 152 -21.42 -15.21 35.29
CA ALA A 152 -20.85 -15.07 33.99
C ALA A 152 -20.45 -13.61 33.91
N SER A 153 -19.15 -13.33 34.05
CA SER A 153 -18.64 -12.02 33.76
C SER A 153 -19.06 -11.81 32.32
N ASN A 154 -20.04 -10.93 32.14
CA ASN A 154 -20.11 -10.07 30.98
C ASN A 154 -18.83 -9.25 30.96
N ASP A 155 -17.68 -9.93 30.81
CA ASP A 155 -16.48 -9.36 30.28
C ASP A 155 -16.86 -9.09 28.84
N SER A 156 -17.53 -7.95 28.69
CA SER A 156 -18.01 -7.43 27.43
C SER A 156 -16.91 -7.66 26.40
N LEU A 157 -17.29 -8.12 25.21
CA LEU A 157 -16.44 -8.16 24.03
C LEU A 157 -15.90 -6.74 23.71
N ALA A 158 -14.99 -6.25 24.55
CA ALA A 158 -14.56 -4.87 24.56
C ALA A 158 -13.72 -4.66 23.31
N ALA A 159 -14.12 -3.66 22.52
CA ALA A 159 -13.40 -3.37 21.30
C ALA A 159 -11.97 -2.95 21.66
N ALA A 160 -10.98 -3.58 21.03
CA ALA A 160 -9.57 -3.31 21.25
C ALA A 160 -8.85 -3.07 19.91
N ARG A 161 -7.65 -2.50 19.94
CA ARG A 161 -6.82 -2.33 18.75
C ARG A 161 -5.95 -3.56 18.56
N HIS A 162 -6.20 -4.32 17.50
CA HIS A 162 -5.40 -5.48 17.12
C HIS A 162 -4.50 -5.16 15.92
N LEU A 163 -3.35 -5.83 15.85
CA LEU A 163 -2.52 -5.82 14.65
C LEU A 163 -3.29 -6.42 13.47
N PRO A 164 -3.01 -5.97 12.23
CA PRO A 164 -3.73 -6.44 11.06
C PRO A 164 -3.45 -7.92 10.77
N GLN A 165 -4.52 -8.70 10.64
CA GLN A 165 -4.45 -10.11 10.24
C GLN A 165 -4.22 -10.26 8.73
N ALA A 166 -4.63 -9.26 7.95
CA ALA A 166 -4.36 -9.18 6.52
C ALA A 166 -3.89 -7.80 6.08
N ILE A 167 -3.04 -7.74 5.05
CA ILE A 167 -2.46 -6.49 4.56
C ILE A 167 -2.48 -6.45 3.04
N ILE A 168 -3.00 -5.35 2.49
CA ILE A 168 -2.90 -5.06 1.06
C ILE A 168 -1.57 -4.35 0.80
N ILE A 169 -0.56 -5.13 0.40
CA ILE A 169 0.84 -4.68 0.31
C ILE A 169 1.18 -3.99 -1.01
N GLY A 170 0.33 -4.10 -2.02
CA GLY A 170 0.64 -3.62 -3.36
C GLY A 170 -0.43 -3.87 -4.41
N VAL A 171 -0.20 -3.46 -5.65
CA VAL A 171 0.90 -2.58 -6.07
C VAL A 171 0.44 -1.13 -6.16
N LYS A 172 1.39 -0.20 -6.08
CA LYS A 172 1.10 1.23 -6.32
C LYS A 172 0.43 1.37 -7.69
N LYS A 173 -0.75 2.00 -7.71
CA LYS A 173 -1.60 2.20 -8.89
C LYS A 173 -2.37 0.97 -9.40
N GLY A 174 -2.29 -0.18 -8.71
CA GLY A 174 -3.02 -1.40 -9.12
C GLY A 174 -4.54 -1.36 -8.87
N GLY A 175 -5.01 -0.55 -7.92
CA GLY A 175 -6.43 -0.54 -7.51
C GLY A 175 -6.64 -0.74 -6.01
N THR A 176 -5.56 -0.81 -5.24
CA THR A 176 -5.56 -1.05 -3.79
C THR A 176 -6.58 -0.23 -2.99
N ARG A 177 -6.82 1.04 -3.34
CA ARG A 177 -7.84 1.85 -2.65
C ARG A 177 -9.26 1.41 -2.98
N ALA A 178 -9.54 0.99 -4.21
CA ALA A 178 -10.85 0.44 -4.57
C ALA A 178 -11.11 -0.81 -3.74
N LEU A 179 -10.17 -1.77 -3.79
CA LEU A 179 -10.25 -3.01 -3.01
C LEU A 179 -10.50 -2.75 -1.52
N LEU A 180 -9.74 -1.84 -0.88
CA LEU A 180 -9.93 -1.52 0.53
C LEU A 180 -11.31 -0.92 0.82
N GLU A 181 -11.82 -0.03 -0.04
CA GLU A 181 -13.17 0.53 0.14
C GLU A 181 -14.24 -0.54 -0.05
N TYR A 182 -14.03 -1.49 -0.94
CA TYR A 182 -15.00 -2.56 -1.21
C TYR A 182 -15.08 -3.52 -0.03
N ILE A 183 -13.95 -4.06 0.42
CA ILE A 183 -13.92 -5.01 1.55
C ILE A 183 -14.38 -4.38 2.87
N ARG A 184 -14.26 -3.05 3.03
CA ARG A 184 -14.79 -2.31 4.19
C ARG A 184 -16.31 -2.29 4.28
N MET A 185 -17.03 -2.70 3.24
CA MET A 185 -18.48 -2.91 3.33
C MET A 185 -18.83 -4.15 4.17
N HIS A 186 -17.90 -5.10 4.30
CA HIS A 186 -18.12 -6.29 5.08
C HIS A 186 -18.21 -5.96 6.58
N PRO A 187 -19.25 -6.42 7.31
CA PRO A 187 -19.47 -6.04 8.71
C PRO A 187 -18.35 -6.52 9.65
N GLN A 188 -17.66 -7.60 9.26
CA GLN A 188 -16.51 -8.15 10.00
C GLN A 188 -15.17 -7.49 9.64
N VAL A 189 -15.12 -6.48 8.78
CA VAL A 189 -13.85 -5.87 8.35
C VAL A 189 -13.72 -4.45 8.86
N ARG A 190 -12.58 -4.16 9.48
CA ARG A 190 -12.21 -2.82 9.92
C ARG A 190 -10.84 -2.47 9.37
N ALA A 191 -10.69 -1.21 8.94
CA ALA A 191 -9.44 -0.74 8.36
C ALA A 191 -9.21 0.75 8.64
N PRO A 192 -7.96 1.18 8.86
CA PRO A 192 -7.65 2.60 8.91
C PRO A 192 -7.92 3.25 7.55
N GLY A 193 -8.21 4.57 7.57
CA GLY A 193 -8.49 5.33 6.36
C GLY A 193 -7.24 5.72 5.56
N SER A 194 -6.10 5.86 6.24
CA SER A 194 -4.80 6.26 5.70
C SER A 194 -3.91 5.05 5.38
N GLU A 195 -2.81 5.30 4.65
CA GLU A 195 -1.73 4.33 4.47
C GLU A 195 -0.79 4.45 5.67
N MET A 196 -0.45 3.33 6.31
CA MET A 196 0.27 3.35 7.58
C MET A 196 1.74 3.66 7.41
N HIS A 197 2.33 3.20 6.30
CA HIS A 197 3.76 3.33 6.04
C HIS A 197 4.65 2.87 7.20
N PHE A 198 4.19 1.87 7.96
CA PHE A 198 4.90 1.36 9.11
C PHE A 198 6.15 0.60 8.66
N PHE A 199 5.97 -0.46 7.87
CA PHE A 199 7.09 -1.33 7.52
C PHE A 199 8.12 -0.71 6.56
N ASP A 200 7.79 0.41 5.90
CA ASP A 200 8.70 1.10 4.97
C ASP A 200 9.27 2.42 5.53
N ARG A 201 8.49 3.24 6.26
CA ARG A 201 8.96 4.58 6.71
C ARG A 201 8.95 4.81 8.22
N HIS A 202 8.10 4.11 8.96
CA HIS A 202 7.84 4.39 10.37
C HIS A 202 8.16 3.20 11.28
N TYR A 203 8.97 2.25 10.81
CA TYR A 203 9.24 0.99 11.51
C TYR A 203 9.90 1.22 12.88
N GLU A 204 10.77 2.23 12.97
CA GLU A 204 11.47 2.63 14.20
C GLU A 204 10.53 3.17 15.29
N ARG A 205 9.29 3.53 14.96
CA ARG A 205 8.30 3.98 15.96
C ARG A 205 7.78 2.85 16.84
N GLY A 206 8.15 1.60 16.56
CA GLY A 206 7.79 0.44 17.35
C GLY A 206 6.39 -0.10 17.05
N ILE A 207 6.16 -1.36 17.45
CA ILE A 207 4.92 -2.09 17.14
C ILE A 207 3.70 -1.50 17.83
N ASP A 208 3.87 -0.86 18.99
CA ASP A 208 2.77 -0.22 19.72
C ASP A 208 2.26 1.03 19.00
N TRP A 209 3.16 1.82 18.41
CA TRP A 209 2.75 2.93 17.55
C TRP A 209 1.88 2.44 16.39
N TYR A 210 2.27 1.33 15.75
CA TYR A 210 1.54 0.73 14.64
C TYR A 210 0.16 0.20 15.08
N ARG A 211 0.11 -0.53 16.19
CA ARG A 211 -1.14 -1.02 16.80
C ARG A 211 -2.10 0.12 17.12
N ASN A 212 -1.58 1.24 17.63
CA ASN A 212 -2.39 2.41 17.95
C ASN A 212 -2.99 3.12 16.72
N GLN A 213 -2.46 2.87 15.51
CA GLN A 213 -3.09 3.35 14.27
C GLN A 213 -4.28 2.49 13.83
N MET A 214 -4.42 1.26 14.33
CA MET A 214 -5.47 0.33 13.94
C MET A 214 -6.81 0.72 14.57
N PRO A 215 -7.95 0.60 13.86
CA PRO A 215 -9.26 0.87 14.45
C PRO A 215 -9.57 -0.09 15.61
N LEU A 216 -10.49 0.31 16.48
CA LEU A 216 -11.09 -0.62 17.45
C LEU A 216 -11.91 -1.68 16.72
N THR A 217 -11.72 -2.93 17.13
CA THR A 217 -12.36 -4.12 16.56
C THR A 217 -12.89 -5.02 17.67
N THR A 218 -14.04 -5.65 17.43
CA THR A 218 -14.52 -6.74 18.27
C THR A 218 -13.81 -8.05 17.92
N PRO A 219 -13.89 -9.10 18.76
CA PRO A 219 -13.29 -10.41 18.46
C PRO A 219 -13.80 -11.08 17.17
N SER A 220 -15.00 -10.72 16.71
CA SER A 220 -15.58 -11.20 15.46
C SER A 220 -15.12 -10.43 14.21
N GLN A 221 -14.32 -9.39 14.38
CA GLN A 221 -13.83 -8.53 13.30
C GLN A 221 -12.35 -8.76 13.01
N ILE A 222 -11.98 -8.62 11.74
CA ILE A 222 -10.59 -8.58 11.30
C ILE A 222 -10.17 -7.15 10.98
N THR A 223 -8.91 -6.85 11.30
CA THR A 223 -8.22 -5.61 10.96
C THR A 223 -7.42 -5.80 9.68
N ILE A 224 -7.64 -4.91 8.71
CA ILE A 224 -6.90 -4.87 7.45
C ILE A 224 -6.25 -3.49 7.30
N GLU A 225 -5.01 -3.43 6.83
CA GLU A 225 -4.42 -2.17 6.35
C GLU A 225 -3.99 -2.26 4.90
N LYS A 226 -3.62 -1.12 4.31
CA LYS A 226 -3.20 -1.02 2.92
C LYS A 226 -2.08 0.00 2.75
N THR A 227 -0.90 -0.47 2.39
CA THR A 227 0.26 0.37 2.07
C THR A 227 0.97 -0.14 0.81
N PRO A 228 0.67 0.42 -0.38
CA PRO A 228 1.08 -0.17 -1.66
C PRO A 228 2.59 -0.17 -1.95
N SER A 229 3.37 0.62 -1.20
CA SER A 229 4.83 0.64 -1.32
C SER A 229 5.49 -0.57 -0.66
N TYR A 230 4.79 -1.30 0.21
CA TYR A 230 5.34 -2.48 0.87
C TYR A 230 5.86 -3.50 -0.13
N PHE A 231 5.10 -3.77 -1.19
CA PHE A 231 5.44 -4.78 -2.20
C PHE A 231 6.86 -4.63 -2.78
N VAL A 232 7.36 -3.40 -2.91
CA VAL A 232 8.66 -3.11 -3.55
C VAL A 232 9.78 -2.76 -2.56
N THR A 233 9.46 -2.59 -1.27
CA THR A 233 10.45 -2.19 -0.26
C THR A 233 11.20 -3.42 0.25
N ARG A 234 12.51 -3.45 0.04
CA ARG A 234 13.40 -4.59 0.29
C ARG A 234 13.21 -5.27 1.65
N ASP A 235 13.13 -4.50 2.73
CA ASP A 235 13.15 -5.03 4.09
C ASP A 235 11.75 -5.40 4.62
N VAL A 236 10.69 -5.06 3.88
CA VAL A 236 9.31 -5.24 4.35
C VAL A 236 8.89 -6.71 4.50
N PRO A 237 9.20 -7.65 3.57
CA PRO A 237 8.84 -9.06 3.76
C PRO A 237 9.36 -9.63 5.07
N ARG A 238 10.64 -9.38 5.39
CA ARG A 238 11.29 -9.80 6.64
C ARG A 238 10.61 -9.20 7.87
N ARG A 239 10.36 -7.88 7.84
CA ARG A 239 9.75 -7.17 8.98
C ARG A 239 8.31 -7.61 9.25
N LEU A 240 7.54 -7.87 8.19
CA LEU A 240 6.18 -8.41 8.30
C LEU A 240 6.16 -9.82 8.86
N HIS A 241 7.02 -10.69 8.34
CA HIS A 241 7.15 -12.06 8.84
C HIS A 241 7.55 -12.09 10.31
N ALA A 242 8.45 -11.20 10.73
CA ALA A 242 8.84 -11.05 12.14
C ALA A 242 7.70 -10.54 13.04
N MET A 243 6.75 -9.76 12.51
CA MET A 243 5.55 -9.37 13.25
C MET A 243 4.60 -10.55 13.43
N ASN A 244 4.25 -11.22 12.32
CA ASN A 244 3.38 -12.38 12.34
C ASN A 244 3.58 -13.20 11.04
N PRO A 245 4.12 -14.43 11.13
CA PRO A 245 4.33 -15.28 9.96
C PRO A 245 3.01 -15.75 9.31
N HIS A 246 1.88 -15.66 10.03
CA HIS A 246 0.56 -16.06 9.54
C HIS A 246 -0.24 -14.92 8.88
N THR A 247 0.32 -13.71 8.76
CA THR A 247 -0.36 -12.61 8.07
C THR A 247 -0.72 -13.00 6.63
N LYS A 248 -1.97 -12.72 6.24
CA LYS A 248 -2.44 -12.86 4.85
C LYS A 248 -2.11 -11.62 4.04
N LEU A 249 -1.60 -11.79 2.82
CA LEU A 249 -1.10 -10.70 1.97
C LEU A 249 -1.94 -10.61 0.71
N ILE A 250 -2.40 -9.42 0.36
CA ILE A 250 -3.17 -9.19 -0.86
C ILE A 250 -2.40 -8.22 -1.77
N ILE A 251 -2.30 -8.58 -3.05
CA ILE A 251 -1.62 -7.81 -4.08
C ILE A 251 -2.60 -7.55 -5.22
N VAL A 252 -3.01 -6.30 -5.38
CA VAL A 252 -3.77 -5.85 -6.56
C VAL A 252 -2.78 -5.49 -7.65
N VAL A 253 -2.66 -6.36 -8.64
CA VAL A 253 -1.80 -6.15 -9.81
C VAL A 253 -2.59 -5.47 -10.94
N ARG A 254 -1.88 -5.06 -11.98
CA ARG A 254 -2.41 -4.33 -13.14
C ARG A 254 -1.41 -4.48 -14.28
N ASP A 255 -1.81 -4.36 -15.54
CA ASP A 255 -0.87 -4.26 -16.65
C ASP A 255 0.27 -3.27 -16.29
N PRO A 256 1.54 -3.73 -16.23
CA PRO A 256 2.69 -2.91 -15.87
C PRO A 256 2.79 -1.61 -16.66
N ILE A 257 2.38 -1.60 -17.92
CA ILE A 257 2.41 -0.44 -18.82
C ILE A 257 1.38 0.59 -18.35
N THR A 258 0.10 0.21 -18.28
CA THR A 258 -0.95 1.13 -17.84
C THR A 258 -0.76 1.57 -16.38
N ARG A 259 -0.15 0.73 -15.53
CA ARG A 259 0.25 1.08 -14.18
C ARG A 259 1.35 2.15 -14.17
N ALA A 260 2.39 2.02 -14.99
CA ALA A 260 3.47 3.00 -15.12
C ALA A 260 2.93 4.36 -15.59
N ILE A 261 2.06 4.36 -16.61
CA ILE A 261 1.38 5.56 -17.10
C ILE A 261 0.53 6.20 -16.00
N SER A 262 -0.18 5.40 -15.20
CA SER A 262 -0.98 5.90 -14.07
C SER A 262 -0.13 6.50 -12.95
N ASP A 263 1.08 5.98 -12.74
CA ASP A 263 2.04 6.54 -11.78
C ASP A 263 2.57 7.89 -12.27
N TYR A 264 3.04 7.94 -13.51
CA TYR A 264 3.45 9.18 -14.18
C TYR A 264 2.34 10.25 -14.16
N THR A 265 1.10 9.87 -14.51
CA THR A 265 -0.06 10.78 -14.47
C THR A 265 -0.30 11.34 -13.07
N GLN A 266 -0.06 10.55 -12.02
CA GLN A 266 -0.14 11.05 -10.65
C GLN A 266 0.99 12.02 -10.32
N ALA A 267 2.22 11.75 -10.77
CA ALA A 267 3.35 12.65 -10.59
C ALA A 267 3.12 14.00 -11.27
N LEU A 268 2.60 14.01 -12.51
CA LEU A 268 2.17 15.22 -13.23
C LEU A 268 1.14 16.01 -12.42
N SER A 269 0.08 15.36 -11.93
CA SER A 269 -0.99 16.05 -11.17
C SER A 269 -0.53 16.67 -9.85
N LYS A 270 0.67 16.30 -9.37
CA LYS A 270 1.29 16.82 -8.15
C LYS A 270 2.42 17.81 -8.44
N GLY A 271 2.68 18.15 -9.70
CA GLY A 271 3.80 19.01 -10.10
C GLY A 271 5.18 18.38 -9.85
N ARG A 272 5.27 17.05 -9.75
CA ARG A 272 6.52 16.33 -9.47
C ARG A 272 7.27 15.89 -10.73
N SER A 273 6.68 16.10 -11.90
CA SER A 273 7.30 15.85 -13.20
C SER A 273 6.80 16.91 -14.18
N THR A 274 7.69 17.39 -15.02
CA THR A 274 7.41 18.28 -16.16
C THR A 274 7.84 17.67 -17.49
N ARG A 275 8.71 16.64 -17.44
CA ARG A 275 9.20 15.90 -18.61
C ARG A 275 8.14 14.96 -19.17
N ALA A 276 8.21 14.67 -20.47
CA ALA A 276 7.32 13.72 -21.11
C ALA A 276 7.58 12.29 -20.61
N PHE A 277 6.59 11.42 -20.76
CA PHE A 277 6.71 10.02 -20.32
C PHE A 277 7.88 9.31 -21.00
N HIS A 278 8.06 9.50 -22.32
CA HIS A 278 9.14 8.86 -23.08
C HIS A 278 10.52 9.33 -22.61
N ASP A 279 10.69 10.61 -22.30
CA ASP A 279 11.96 11.14 -21.77
C ASP A 279 12.35 10.53 -20.43
N MET A 280 11.36 10.08 -19.65
CA MET A 280 11.57 9.46 -18.34
C MET A 280 11.72 7.94 -18.45
N ALA A 281 11.07 7.33 -19.45
CA ALA A 281 11.09 5.90 -19.69
C ALA A 281 12.37 5.43 -20.36
N PHE A 282 13.04 6.30 -21.12
CA PHE A 282 14.22 5.96 -21.88
C PHE A 282 15.39 6.89 -21.60
N TYR A 283 16.59 6.37 -21.78
CA TYR A 283 17.82 7.14 -21.86
C TYR A 283 18.59 6.76 -23.13
N SER A 284 19.41 7.70 -23.62
CA SER A 284 20.27 7.47 -24.78
C SER A 284 21.57 6.81 -24.33
N ASN A 285 21.95 5.73 -25.00
CA ASN A 285 23.27 5.11 -24.89
C ASN A 285 23.88 5.03 -26.30
N GLY A 286 24.60 6.08 -26.68
CA GLY A 286 25.08 6.25 -28.05
C GLY A 286 23.90 6.40 -29.03
N THR A 287 23.85 5.53 -30.03
CA THR A 287 22.76 5.47 -31.04
C THR A 287 21.53 4.70 -30.55
N HIS A 288 21.63 3.97 -29.42
CA HIS A 288 20.56 3.13 -28.92
C HIS A 288 19.73 3.86 -27.86
N ARG A 289 18.41 3.69 -27.93
CA ARG A 289 17.45 4.13 -26.91
C ARG A 289 17.13 2.95 -25.99
N LEU A 290 17.52 3.04 -24.73
CA LEU A 290 17.35 1.96 -23.74
C LEU A 290 16.32 2.36 -22.67
N LEU A 291 15.59 1.37 -22.16
CA LEU A 291 14.62 1.59 -21.08
C LEU A 291 15.32 1.84 -19.75
N ASP A 292 14.94 2.92 -19.07
CA ASP A 292 15.46 3.29 -17.76
C ASP A 292 14.77 2.50 -16.64
N THR A 293 15.30 1.31 -16.34
CA THR A 293 14.80 0.48 -15.23
C THR A 293 15.10 1.08 -13.84
N SER A 294 15.92 2.13 -13.75
CA SER A 294 16.13 2.88 -12.51
C SER A 294 14.90 3.75 -12.17
N TRP A 295 14.12 4.15 -13.19
CA TRP A 295 12.90 4.90 -12.99
C TRP A 295 11.86 4.06 -12.24
N GLY A 296 11.47 4.55 -11.05
CA GLY A 296 10.56 3.84 -10.17
C GLY A 296 9.21 3.48 -10.83
N ALA A 297 8.74 4.28 -11.80
CA ALA A 297 7.51 3.97 -12.51
C ALA A 297 7.65 2.78 -13.46
N LEU A 298 8.85 2.36 -13.89
CA LEU A 298 9.03 1.08 -14.60
C LEU A 298 9.35 -0.04 -13.62
N ARG A 299 10.30 0.19 -12.71
CA ARG A 299 10.77 -0.82 -11.74
C ARG A 299 9.67 -1.47 -10.91
N ILE A 300 8.61 -0.74 -10.54
CA ILE A 300 7.47 -1.30 -9.78
C ILE A 300 6.72 -2.38 -10.59
N GLY A 301 6.72 -2.29 -11.91
CA GLY A 301 6.05 -3.22 -12.83
C GLY A 301 6.72 -4.60 -12.95
N LEU A 302 7.94 -4.76 -12.43
CA LEU A 302 8.69 -6.02 -12.46
C LEU A 302 8.20 -6.98 -11.37
N TYR A 303 6.93 -7.39 -11.44
CA TYR A 303 6.24 -8.10 -10.36
C TYR A 303 6.93 -9.40 -9.95
N ALA A 304 7.41 -10.20 -10.91
CA ALA A 304 8.14 -11.45 -10.65
C ALA A 304 9.35 -11.23 -9.72
N GLN A 305 10.16 -10.20 -9.98
CA GLN A 305 11.36 -9.90 -9.18
C GLN A 305 11.03 -9.48 -7.75
N HIS A 306 9.93 -8.76 -7.56
CA HIS A 306 9.48 -8.40 -6.21
C HIS A 306 8.92 -9.63 -5.50
N LEU A 307 8.10 -10.44 -6.21
CA LEU A 307 7.47 -11.64 -5.67
C LEU A 307 8.51 -12.66 -5.17
N GLU A 308 9.62 -12.86 -5.87
CA GLU A 308 10.72 -13.72 -5.41
C GLU A 308 11.21 -13.37 -4.00
N LYS A 309 11.21 -12.08 -3.63
CA LYS A 309 11.62 -11.64 -2.30
C LYS A 309 10.55 -11.96 -1.25
N TRP A 310 9.28 -11.89 -1.61
CA TRP A 310 8.17 -12.23 -0.73
C TRP A 310 8.09 -13.74 -0.47
N LEU A 311 8.30 -14.56 -1.50
CA LEU A 311 8.23 -16.02 -1.39
C LEU A 311 9.35 -16.63 -0.53
N ARG A 312 10.43 -15.88 -0.24
CA ARG A 312 11.45 -16.28 0.76
C ARG A 312 10.93 -16.27 2.20
N TYR A 313 9.83 -15.56 2.47
CA TYR A 313 9.29 -15.38 3.82
C TYR A 313 7.86 -15.92 3.96
N PHE A 314 7.03 -15.77 2.92
CA PHE A 314 5.63 -16.18 2.97
C PHE A 314 5.36 -17.26 1.92
N PRO A 315 4.68 -18.36 2.28
CA PRO A 315 4.27 -19.36 1.31
C PRO A 315 3.21 -18.80 0.36
N ALA A 316 3.19 -19.27 -0.89
CA ALA A 316 2.28 -18.78 -1.93
C ALA A 316 0.80 -18.76 -1.50
N ARG A 317 0.35 -19.76 -0.71
CA ARG A 317 -1.02 -19.83 -0.18
C ARG A 317 -1.43 -18.66 0.73
N GLN A 318 -0.48 -17.87 1.24
CA GLN A 318 -0.73 -16.66 2.04
C GLN A 318 -0.72 -15.39 1.20
N LEU A 319 -0.56 -15.49 -0.12
CA LEU A 319 -0.58 -14.39 -1.06
C LEU A 319 -1.79 -14.55 -1.99
N LEU A 320 -2.66 -13.54 -2.01
CA LEU A 320 -3.75 -13.43 -2.98
C LEU A 320 -3.42 -12.36 -4.01
N PHE A 321 -3.51 -12.71 -5.29
CA PHE A 321 -3.37 -11.78 -6.40
C PHE A 321 -4.75 -11.43 -6.95
N ILE A 322 -5.01 -10.14 -7.06
CA ILE A 322 -6.26 -9.58 -7.61
C ILE A 322 -5.92 -8.81 -8.88
N SER A 323 -6.63 -9.13 -9.97
CA SER A 323 -6.54 -8.39 -11.23
C SER A 323 -7.18 -7.01 -11.05
N GLY A 324 -6.43 -5.96 -11.34
CA GLY A 324 -6.90 -4.58 -11.27
C GLY A 324 -7.89 -4.26 -12.38
N GLU A 325 -7.75 -4.91 -13.53
CA GLU A 325 -8.67 -4.90 -14.66
C GLU A 325 -10.01 -5.55 -14.27
N ASP A 326 -9.99 -6.79 -13.75
CA ASP A 326 -11.21 -7.47 -13.32
C ASP A 326 -11.88 -6.75 -12.14
N LEU A 327 -11.11 -6.06 -11.28
CA LEU A 327 -11.69 -5.27 -10.19
C LEU A 327 -12.51 -4.08 -10.70
N ILE A 328 -12.31 -3.67 -11.95
CA ILE A 328 -13.12 -2.65 -12.65
C ILE A 328 -14.29 -3.33 -13.36
N GLU A 329 -14.04 -4.43 -14.07
CA GLU A 329 -15.04 -5.12 -14.90
C GLU A 329 -16.06 -5.90 -14.07
N ASP A 330 -15.60 -6.73 -13.13
CA ASP A 330 -16.42 -7.52 -12.21
C ASP A 330 -15.88 -7.44 -10.78
N PRO A 331 -16.16 -6.33 -10.07
CA PRO A 331 -15.73 -6.17 -8.67
C PRO A 331 -16.34 -7.23 -7.74
N ALA A 332 -17.50 -7.80 -8.06
CA ALA A 332 -18.16 -8.78 -7.21
C ALA A 332 -17.43 -10.12 -7.22
N ALA A 333 -17.08 -10.63 -8.41
CA ALA A 333 -16.29 -11.85 -8.53
C ALA A 333 -14.91 -11.73 -7.88
N GLN A 334 -14.26 -10.56 -7.98
CA GLN A 334 -13.01 -10.34 -7.26
C GLN A 334 -13.22 -10.27 -5.74
N MET A 335 -14.35 -9.73 -5.28
CA MET A 335 -14.66 -9.71 -3.85
C MET A 335 -14.98 -11.09 -3.27
N ASP A 336 -15.55 -12.00 -4.06
CA ASP A 336 -15.72 -13.41 -3.66
C ASP A 336 -14.37 -14.05 -3.32
N LYS A 337 -13.37 -13.90 -4.21
CA LYS A 337 -12.00 -14.40 -3.97
C LYS A 337 -11.39 -13.84 -2.70
N VAL A 338 -11.59 -12.54 -2.45
CA VAL A 338 -11.03 -11.84 -1.27
C VAL A 338 -11.71 -12.30 0.01
N GLN A 339 -13.04 -12.46 0.02
CA GLN A 339 -13.79 -12.91 1.19
C GLN A 339 -13.38 -14.35 1.56
N ASP A 340 -13.33 -15.25 0.58
CA ASP A 340 -12.89 -16.64 0.79
C ASP A 340 -11.46 -16.70 1.31
N PHE A 341 -10.55 -15.96 0.67
CA PHE A 341 -9.14 -15.91 1.07
C PHE A 341 -8.99 -15.41 2.50
N LEU A 342 -9.81 -14.46 2.94
CA LEU A 342 -9.81 -13.96 4.32
C LEU A 342 -10.52 -14.90 5.30
N GLY A 343 -11.31 -15.87 4.83
CA GLY A 343 -12.14 -16.75 5.66
C GLY A 343 -13.41 -16.05 6.15
N LEU A 344 -13.95 -15.13 5.35
CA LEU A 344 -15.16 -14.38 5.63
C LEU A 344 -16.34 -14.96 4.84
N ALA A 345 -17.55 -14.77 5.36
CA ALA A 345 -18.76 -15.06 4.60
C ALA A 345 -18.85 -14.14 3.35
N ARG A 346 -19.43 -14.64 2.26
CA ARG A 346 -19.64 -13.85 1.03
C ARG A 346 -20.85 -12.92 1.16
N VAL A 347 -20.67 -11.83 1.91
CA VAL A 347 -21.69 -10.80 2.12
C VAL A 347 -21.67 -9.76 1.00
N ILE A 348 -20.49 -9.40 0.51
CA ILE A 348 -20.34 -8.45 -0.60
C ILE A 348 -20.63 -9.17 -1.90
N GLN A 349 -21.71 -8.76 -2.56
CA GLN A 349 -22.27 -9.33 -3.78
C GLN A 349 -22.44 -8.28 -4.88
N ALA A 350 -22.80 -8.70 -6.10
CA ALA A 350 -23.03 -7.84 -7.26
C ALA A 350 -23.95 -6.63 -6.98
N GLY A 351 -24.99 -6.81 -6.16
CA GLY A 351 -25.92 -5.72 -5.77
C GLY A 351 -25.27 -4.52 -5.08
N HIS A 352 -24.06 -4.69 -4.50
CA HIS A 352 -23.30 -3.63 -3.82
C HIS A 352 -22.53 -2.71 -4.79
N PHE A 353 -22.57 -3.01 -6.08
CA PHE A 353 -21.87 -2.27 -7.10
C PHE A 353 -22.84 -1.72 -8.14
N TYR A 354 -22.46 -0.59 -8.73
CA TYR A 354 -23.06 -0.08 -9.95
C TYR A 354 -21.96 0.59 -10.78
N PHE A 355 -22.07 0.54 -12.10
CA PHE A 355 -21.10 1.20 -12.97
C PHE A 355 -21.52 2.64 -13.25
N ASP A 356 -20.66 3.60 -12.92
CA ASP A 356 -20.89 5.01 -13.22
C ASP A 356 -20.27 5.34 -14.58
N GLN A 357 -21.11 5.56 -15.60
CA GLN A 357 -20.68 5.81 -16.98
C GLN A 357 -19.88 7.11 -17.12
N ALA A 358 -20.25 8.16 -16.38
CA ALA A 358 -19.55 9.44 -16.43
C ALA A 358 -18.15 9.34 -15.81
N LYS A 359 -18.01 8.52 -14.77
CA LYS A 359 -16.74 8.25 -14.12
C LYS A 359 -15.91 7.22 -14.88
N GLY A 360 -16.55 6.24 -15.52
CA GLY A 360 -15.93 5.08 -16.15
C GLY A 360 -15.40 4.04 -15.16
N PHE A 361 -15.98 3.95 -13.96
CA PHE A 361 -15.55 3.01 -12.92
C PHE A 361 -16.73 2.51 -12.08
N PRO A 362 -16.64 1.29 -11.50
CA PRO A 362 -17.61 0.82 -10.53
C PRO A 362 -17.56 1.63 -9.23
N CYS A 363 -18.76 1.92 -8.73
CA CYS A 363 -19.01 2.65 -7.49
C CYS A 363 -19.83 1.78 -6.53
N LEU A 364 -19.80 2.16 -5.24
CA LEU A 364 -20.48 1.40 -4.19
C LEU A 364 -21.92 1.84 -4.04
N ARG A 365 -22.82 0.88 -3.89
CA ARG A 365 -24.21 1.04 -3.50
C ARG A 365 -24.44 0.29 -2.20
N ARG A 366 -25.02 0.96 -1.22
CA ARG A 366 -25.37 0.34 0.06
C ARG A 366 -26.73 -0.38 -0.03
N PRO A 367 -26.84 -1.65 0.38
CA PRO A 367 -28.12 -2.37 0.37
C PRO A 367 -29.14 -1.74 1.33
N ASP A 368 -28.66 -1.29 2.48
CA ASP A 368 -29.42 -0.66 3.57
C ASP A 368 -29.88 0.77 3.23
N SER A 369 -29.30 1.38 2.20
CA SER A 369 -29.69 2.70 1.71
C SER A 369 -29.30 2.84 0.23
N PRO A 370 -30.15 2.35 -0.69
CA PRO A 370 -29.85 2.35 -2.12
C PRO A 370 -29.57 3.74 -2.72
N VAL A 371 -30.08 4.79 -2.06
CA VAL A 371 -29.87 6.20 -2.41
C VAL A 371 -28.43 6.65 -2.08
N LEU A 372 -27.80 6.05 -1.08
CA LEU A 372 -26.42 6.36 -0.68
C LEU A 372 -25.44 5.60 -1.57
N THR A 373 -25.13 6.21 -2.70
CA THR A 373 -24.06 5.78 -3.59
C THR A 373 -22.75 6.48 -3.26
N LYS A 374 -21.62 5.77 -3.44
CA LYS A 374 -20.29 6.31 -3.18
C LYS A 374 -19.31 5.87 -4.25
N CYS A 375 -18.92 6.81 -5.09
CA CYS A 375 -17.77 6.67 -5.98
C CYS A 375 -16.45 7.04 -5.29
N LEU A 376 -15.34 6.48 -5.78
CA LEU A 376 -14.02 6.96 -5.40
C LEU A 376 -13.81 8.42 -5.83
N GLY A 377 -13.06 9.20 -5.04
CA GLY A 377 -12.83 10.62 -5.31
C GLY A 377 -12.06 10.90 -6.62
N LYS A 378 -12.00 12.18 -7.02
CA LYS A 378 -11.37 12.66 -8.28
C LYS A 378 -9.92 12.21 -8.49
N SER A 379 -9.21 11.87 -7.40
CA SER A 379 -7.84 11.35 -7.45
C SER A 379 -7.75 9.89 -7.91
N LYS A 380 -8.86 9.22 -8.20
CA LYS A 380 -8.95 7.83 -8.67
C LYS A 380 -9.68 7.80 -10.02
N GLY A 381 -9.08 7.15 -11.01
CA GLY A 381 -9.54 7.21 -12.41
C GLY A 381 -9.13 8.48 -13.14
N ARG A 382 -7.87 8.93 -13.00
CA ARG A 382 -7.39 10.09 -13.76
C ARG A 382 -7.31 9.73 -15.24
N ARG A 383 -7.69 10.66 -16.12
CA ARG A 383 -7.41 10.56 -17.55
C ARG A 383 -5.90 10.50 -17.76
N HIS A 384 -5.45 9.49 -18.48
CA HIS A 384 -4.05 9.32 -18.83
C HIS A 384 -3.68 10.22 -20.02
N PRO A 385 -2.47 10.80 -20.06
CA PRO A 385 -1.98 11.47 -21.26
C PRO A 385 -1.78 10.44 -22.39
N PRO A 386 -1.93 10.84 -23.66
CA PRO A 386 -1.62 9.96 -24.78
C PRO A 386 -0.13 9.63 -24.77
N ILE A 387 0.19 8.35 -24.98
CA ILE A 387 1.57 7.84 -25.10
C ILE A 387 1.75 7.33 -26.53
N GLN A 388 2.92 7.57 -27.11
CA GLN A 388 3.20 7.18 -28.50
C GLN A 388 3.15 5.63 -28.63
N PRO A 389 2.56 5.09 -29.71
CA PRO A 389 2.43 3.65 -29.89
C PRO A 389 3.76 2.88 -29.90
N ASP A 390 4.84 3.45 -30.44
CA ASP A 390 6.18 2.86 -30.46
C ASP A 390 6.74 2.67 -29.04
N VAL A 391 6.47 3.63 -28.15
CA VAL A 391 6.84 3.56 -26.73
C VAL A 391 6.07 2.44 -26.03
N ILE A 392 4.77 2.30 -26.32
CA ILE A 392 3.95 1.21 -25.77
C ILE A 392 4.45 -0.16 -26.25
N ALA A 393 4.79 -0.29 -27.53
CA ALA A 393 5.33 -1.52 -28.10
C ALA A 393 6.64 -1.93 -27.41
N GLN A 394 7.62 -1.01 -27.30
CA GLN A 394 8.89 -1.29 -26.61
C GLN A 394 8.70 -1.67 -25.14
N LEU A 395 7.74 -1.03 -24.44
CA LEU A 395 7.42 -1.40 -23.06
C LEU A 395 6.78 -2.79 -22.98
N ARG A 396 5.94 -3.16 -23.94
CA ARG A 396 5.34 -4.50 -24.01
C ARG A 396 6.42 -5.55 -24.21
N ASP A 397 7.33 -5.35 -25.17
CA ASP A 397 8.45 -6.26 -25.40
C ASP A 397 9.32 -6.40 -24.15
N PHE A 398 9.59 -5.29 -23.46
CA PHE A 398 10.33 -5.29 -22.21
C PHE A 398 9.65 -6.07 -21.08
N TYR A 399 8.34 -5.87 -20.85
CA TYR A 399 7.64 -6.53 -19.76
C TYR A 399 7.25 -7.98 -20.08
N GLN A 400 7.13 -8.36 -21.35
CA GLN A 400 6.68 -9.67 -21.79
C GLN A 400 7.37 -10.85 -21.06
N PRO A 401 8.71 -10.96 -21.00
CA PRO A 401 9.36 -12.07 -20.30
C PRO A 401 9.09 -12.06 -18.79
N PHE A 402 8.99 -10.88 -18.17
CA PHE A 402 8.69 -10.76 -16.74
C PHE A 402 7.23 -11.11 -16.42
N ASN A 403 6.31 -10.77 -17.31
CA ASN A 403 4.89 -11.10 -17.20
C ASN A 403 4.67 -12.61 -17.32
N ARG A 404 5.28 -13.26 -18.33
CA ARG A 404 5.25 -14.73 -18.46
C ARG A 404 5.76 -15.42 -17.20
N LYS A 405 6.91 -14.96 -16.67
CA LYS A 405 7.46 -15.48 -15.42
C LYS A 405 6.51 -15.25 -14.24
N PHE A 406 5.92 -14.06 -14.13
CA PHE A 406 4.96 -13.76 -13.06
C PHE A 406 3.74 -14.67 -13.12
N TYR A 407 3.16 -14.90 -14.31
CA TYR A 407 2.00 -15.78 -14.49
C TYR A 407 2.30 -17.20 -14.08
N ALA A 408 3.46 -17.72 -14.49
CA ALA A 408 3.93 -19.04 -14.07
C ALA A 408 4.12 -19.14 -12.54
N MET A 409 4.68 -18.10 -11.91
CA MET A 409 4.90 -18.07 -10.45
C MET A 409 3.59 -18.07 -9.65
N VAL A 410 2.53 -17.44 -10.16
CA VAL A 410 1.25 -17.33 -9.43
C VAL A 410 0.19 -18.33 -9.90
N GLY A 411 0.43 -19.04 -11.01
CA GLY A 411 -0.54 -19.96 -11.61
C GLY A 411 -1.79 -19.27 -12.16
N GLN A 412 -1.66 -18.02 -12.60
CA GLN A 412 -2.78 -17.19 -13.10
C GLN A 412 -2.31 -16.33 -14.27
N ASP A 413 -3.06 -16.36 -15.37
CA ASP A 413 -2.92 -15.42 -16.48
C ASP A 413 -3.75 -14.15 -16.20
N PHE A 414 -3.17 -12.98 -16.47
CA PHE A 414 -3.82 -11.68 -16.32
C PHE A 414 -4.06 -10.98 -17.67
N HIS A 415 -3.76 -11.65 -18.79
CA HIS A 415 -4.03 -11.19 -20.15
C HIS A 415 -3.36 -9.86 -20.53
N TRP A 416 -2.09 -9.66 -20.12
CA TRP A 416 -1.29 -8.49 -20.50
C TRP A 416 -0.25 -8.76 -21.61
N LEU A 417 -0.17 -10.00 -22.10
CA LEU A 417 0.85 -10.44 -23.07
C LEU A 417 0.48 -10.13 -24.52
#